data_AF-A0A924BTE6-F1
#
_entry.id   AF-A0A924BTE6-F1
#
_cell.length_a   1.000
_cell.length_b   1.000
_cell.length_c   1.000
_cell.angle_alpha   90.00
_cell.angle_beta   90.00
_cell.angle_gamma   90.00
#
_symmetry.space_group_name_H-M   'P 1'
#
loop_
_entity.id
_entity.type
_entity.pdbx_description
1 polymer ?
#
loop_
_entity_poly.entity_id
_entity_poly.type
_entity_poly.pdbx_seq_one_letter_code
_entity_poly.pdbx_strand_id
1 'polypeptide(L)'
;MIIHPMPDLIAFSLGPLHVRWYGLMYLLAFVQFIWVGRIRIKQPHIAAVGWKKEHLDDMLFYGVLGVVIGGRLGQVFFYDPVFYFNNPSQI
;
A
#
# COMPACT_ATOMS: atom_id res chain seq x y z
N MET A 1 -32.09 14.35 -7.31
CA MET A 1 -30.76 13.94 -7.77
C MET A 1 -29.77 14.25 -6.66
N ILE A 2 -29.09 13.25 -6.11
CA ILE A 2 -28.03 13.49 -5.12
C ILE A 2 -26.85 14.05 -5.91
N ILE A 3 -26.57 15.35 -5.74
CA ILE A 3 -25.38 15.97 -6.31
C ILE A 3 -24.19 15.33 -5.58
N HIS A 4 -23.32 14.62 -6.30
CA HIS A 4 -22.11 14.10 -5.71
C HIS A 4 -21.26 15.32 -5.32
N PRO A 5 -20.96 15.55 -4.03
CA PRO A 5 -19.97 16.54 -3.69
C PRO A 5 -18.68 16.14 -4.39
N MET A 6 -18.01 17.08 -5.05
CA MET A 6 -16.67 16.87 -5.63
C MET A 6 -15.66 17.34 -4.57
N PRO A 7 -15.35 16.52 -3.55
CA PRO A 7 -14.38 16.91 -2.54
C PRO A 7 -13.01 17.06 -3.19
N ASP A 8 -12.23 18.00 -2.67
CA ASP A 8 -10.84 18.15 -3.09
C ASP A 8 -10.08 16.84 -2.83
N LEU A 9 -9.37 16.35 -3.83
CA LEU A 9 -8.57 15.13 -3.72
C LEU A 9 -7.30 15.36 -2.90
N ILE A 10 -6.87 16.61 -2.76
CA ILE A 10 -5.68 17.00 -2.03
C ILE A 10 -6.08 17.22 -0.56
N ALA A 11 -5.46 16.46 0.34
CA ALA A 11 -5.66 16.62 1.77
C ALA A 11 -4.90 17.85 2.29
N PHE A 12 -3.63 17.97 1.92
CA PHE A 12 -2.81 19.14 2.18
C PHE A 12 -1.61 19.20 1.22
N SER A 13 -1.04 20.39 1.06
CA SER A 13 0.16 20.62 0.26
C SER A 13 1.31 21.08 1.15
N LEU A 14 2.49 20.52 0.92
CA LEU A 14 3.75 20.94 1.54
C LEU A 14 4.67 21.39 0.41
N GLY A 15 4.55 22.66 0.01
CA GLY A 15 5.27 23.20 -1.14
C GLY A 15 4.92 22.43 -2.43
N PRO A 16 5.88 21.80 -3.13
CA PRO A 16 5.62 21.03 -4.35
C PRO A 16 4.99 19.65 -4.11
N LEU A 17 4.90 19.19 -2.85
CA LEU A 17 4.36 17.88 -2.51
C LEU A 17 2.87 17.98 -2.19
N HIS A 18 2.05 17.38 -3.05
CA HIS A 18 0.61 17.27 -2.85
C HIS A 18 0.25 15.92 -2.23
N VAL A 19 -0.17 15.92 -0.97
CA VAL A 19 -0.65 14.71 -0.29
C VAL A 19 -2.12 14.54 -0.58
N ARG A 20 -2.49 13.41 -1.18
CA ARG A 20 -3.87 13.09 -1.56
C ARG A 20 -4.53 12.20 -0.52
N TRP A 21 -5.86 12.30 -0.42
CA TRP A 21 -6.65 11.50 0.54
C TRP A 21 -6.44 9.99 0.39
N TYR A 22 -6.36 9.46 -0.83
CA TYR A 22 -6.12 8.02 -1.02
C TYR A 22 -4.78 7.59 -0.41
N GLY A 23 -3.74 8.41 -0.49
CA GLY A 23 -2.43 8.12 0.10
C GLY A 23 -2.50 8.06 1.63
N LEU A 24 -3.26 8.98 2.24
CA LEU A 24 -3.54 8.93 3.68
C LEU A 24 -4.33 7.69 4.07
N MET A 25 -5.30 7.28 3.26
CA MET A 25 -6.07 6.06 3.52
C MET A 25 -5.18 4.80 3.46
N TYR A 26 -4.21 4.73 2.53
CA TYR A 26 -3.22 3.67 2.53
C TYR A 26 -2.35 3.68 3.80
N LEU A 27 -1.86 4.85 4.21
CA LEU A 27 -1.08 4.98 5.45
C LEU A 27 -1.89 4.49 6.66
N LEU A 28 -3.14 4.93 6.77
CA LEU A 28 -4.06 4.51 7.82
C LEU A 28 -4.26 2.99 7.82
N ALA A 29 -4.45 2.38 6.65
CA ALA A 29 -4.57 0.92 6.53
C ALA A 29 -3.31 0.19 7.01
N PHE A 30 -2.11 0.67 6.68
CA PHE A 30 -0.85 0.08 7.15
C PHE A 30 -0.69 0.21 8.67
N VAL A 31 -1.03 1.37 9.23
CA VAL A 31 -1.01 1.58 10.69
C VAL A 31 -2.00 0.64 11.39
N GLN A 32 -3.22 0.54 10.88
CA GLN A 32 -4.24 -0.37 11.41
C GLN A 32 -3.81 -1.83 11.34
N PHE A 33 -3.18 -2.24 10.23
CA PHE A 33 -2.64 -3.59 10.06
C PHE A 33 -1.61 -3.92 11.15
N ILE A 34 -0.63 -3.04 11.38
CA ILE A 34 0.38 -3.25 12.43
C ILE A 34 -0.28 -3.27 13.81
N TRP A 35 -1.18 -2.32 14.08
CA TRP A 35 -1.82 -2.19 15.38
C TRP A 35 -2.64 -3.44 15.74
N VAL A 36 -3.54 -3.87 14.85
CA VAL A 36 -4.36 -5.07 15.04
C VAL A 36 -3.51 -6.32 15.03
N GLY A 37 -2.51 -6.40 14.15
CA GLY A 37 -1.56 -7.51 14.10
C GLY A 37 -0.80 -7.69 15.42
N ARG A 38 -0.31 -6.59 16.01
CA ARG A 38 0.37 -6.61 17.31
C ARG A 38 -0.52 -7.04 18.47
N ILE A 39 -1.82 -6.80 18.39
CA ILE A 39 -2.80 -7.31 19.36
C ILE A 39 -2.99 -8.82 19.15
N ARG A 40 -3.16 -9.27 17.89
CA ARG A 40 -3.38 -10.69 17.56
C ARG A 40 -2.20 -11.59 17.91
N ILE A 41 -0.96 -11.19 17.63
CA ILE A 41 0.21 -12.03 17.92
C ILE A 41 0.38 -12.33 19.41
N LYS A 42 -0.20 -11.50 20.30
CA LYS A 42 -0.19 -11.72 21.74
C LYS A 42 -1.22 -12.74 22.22
N GLN A 43 -2.14 -13.16 21.35
CA GLN A 43 -3.16 -14.14 21.72
C GLN A 43 -2.50 -15.50 21.94
N PRO A 44 -2.88 -16.26 23.00
CA PRO A 44 -2.16 -17.47 23.40
C PRO A 44 -2.00 -18.51 22.29
N HIS A 45 -3.03 -18.67 21.45
CA HIS A 45 -3.01 -19.63 20.35
C HIS A 45 -2.07 -19.21 19.21
N ILE A 46 -1.89 -17.92 18.93
CA ILE A 46 -0.94 -17.42 17.92
C ILE A 46 0.48 -17.41 18.48
N ALA A 47 0.65 -16.99 19.73
CA ALA A 47 1.93 -17.00 20.42
C ALA A 47 2.49 -18.43 20.56
N ALA A 48 1.62 -19.43 20.79
CA ALA A 48 2.01 -20.85 20.82
C ALA A 48 2.57 -21.36 19.48
N VAL A 49 2.18 -20.76 18.35
CA VAL A 49 2.71 -21.06 17.01
C VAL A 49 4.07 -20.39 16.78
N GLY A 50 4.53 -19.54 17.71
CA GLY A 50 5.85 -18.91 17.64
C GLY A 50 5.90 -17.63 16.81
N TRP A 51 4.74 -17.02 16.50
CA TRP A 51 4.69 -15.73 15.82
C TRP A 51 5.34 -14.63 16.66
N LYS A 52 6.26 -13.90 16.02
CA LYS A 52 6.96 -12.75 16.60
C LYS A 52 6.55 -11.46 15.91
N LYS A 53 6.94 -10.33 16.49
CA LYS A 53 6.64 -9.00 15.94
C LYS A 53 7.36 -8.77 14.62
N GLU A 54 8.58 -9.28 14.50
CA GLU A 54 9.43 -9.11 13.31
C GLU A 54 8.77 -9.74 12.08
N HIS A 55 8.11 -10.90 12.25
CA HIS A 55 7.38 -11.56 11.15
C HIS A 55 6.20 -10.74 10.64
N LEU A 56 5.52 -9.98 11.51
CA LEU A 56 4.44 -9.09 11.11
C LEU A 56 4.98 -7.89 10.32
N ASP A 57 6.07 -7.30 10.81
CA ASP A 57 6.71 -6.15 10.18
C ASP A 57 7.31 -6.54 8.80
N ASP A 58 7.96 -7.72 8.70
CA ASP A 58 8.43 -8.29 7.44
C ASP A 58 7.28 -8.55 6.47
N MET A 59 6.17 -9.12 6.94
CA MET A 59 5.00 -9.40 6.11
C MET A 59 4.42 -8.12 5.50
N LEU A 60 4.33 -7.05 6.29
CA LEU A 60 3.90 -5.75 5.78
C LEU A 60 4.88 -5.22 4.73
N PHE A 61 6.19 -5.29 5.02
CA PHE A 61 7.22 -4.78 4.12
C PHE A 61 7.19 -5.49 2.76
N TYR A 62 7.20 -6.82 2.75
CA TYR A 62 7.11 -7.60 1.51
C TYR A 62 5.77 -7.40 0.80
N GLY A 63 4.67 -7.23 1.55
CA GLY A 63 3.37 -6.91 0.98
C GLY A 63 3.36 -5.57 0.24
N VAL A 64 3.87 -4.52 0.87
CA VAL A 64 3.99 -3.18 0.26
C VAL A 64 4.88 -3.23 -0.97
N LEU A 65 6.05 -3.88 -0.86
CA LEU A 65 6.97 -4.06 -1.98
C LEU A 65 6.31 -4.82 -3.14
N GLY A 66 5.56 -5.88 -2.84
CA GLY A 66 4.80 -6.64 -3.82
C GLY A 66 3.74 -5.81 -4.53
N VAL A 67 3.04 -4.91 -3.83
CA VAL A 67 2.06 -4.00 -4.45
C VAL A 67 2.74 -3.01 -5.40
N VAL A 68 3.86 -2.42 -4.99
CA VAL A 68 4.59 -1.44 -5.81
C VAL A 68 5.16 -2.09 -7.07
N ILE A 69 5.89 -3.19 -6.90
CA ILE A 69 6.49 -3.92 -8.02
C ILE A 69 5.41 -4.54 -8.90
N GLY A 70 4.42 -5.20 -8.30
CA GLY A 70 3.32 -5.84 -9.00
C GLY A 70 2.45 -4.83 -9.77
N GLY A 71 2.23 -3.63 -9.23
CA GLY A 71 1.53 -2.57 -9.94
C GLY A 71 2.28 -2.10 -11.19
N ARG A 72 3.60 -1.92 -11.10
CA ARG A 72 4.42 -1.55 -12.26
C ARG A 72 4.53 -2.65 -13.30
N LEU A 73 4.87 -3.85 -12.87
CA LEU A 73 4.92 -4.99 -13.79
C LEU A 73 3.55 -5.28 -14.40
N GLY A 74 2.47 -5.10 -13.63
CA GLY A 74 1.11 -5.24 -14.14
C GLY A 74 0.78 -4.23 -15.23
N GLN A 75 1.18 -2.96 -15.06
CA GLN A 75 1.06 -1.96 -16.11
C GLN A 75 1.83 -2.36 -17.37
N VAL A 76 3.07 -2.82 -17.19
CA VAL A 76 3.95 -3.22 -18.29
C VAL A 76 3.37 -4.41 -19.06
N PHE A 77 2.98 -5.49 -18.38
CA PHE A 77 2.58 -6.72 -19.05
C PHE A 77 1.16 -6.71 -19.58
N PHE A 78 0.22 -6.03 -18.89
CA PHE A 78 -1.20 -6.11 -19.23
C PHE A 78 -1.75 -4.88 -19.96
N TYR A 79 -1.17 -3.70 -19.78
CA TYR A 79 -1.68 -2.48 -20.40
C TYR A 79 -0.90 -2.10 -21.66
N ASP A 80 0.41 -1.91 -21.57
CA ASP A 80 1.22 -1.40 -22.70
C ASP A 80 2.53 -2.16 -22.96
N PRO A 81 2.50 -3.49 -23.17
CA PRO A 81 3.71 -4.31 -23.26
C PRO A 81 4.65 -3.87 -24.39
N VAL A 82 4.11 -3.59 -25.58
CA VAL A 82 4.93 -3.19 -26.74
C VAL A 82 5.65 -1.86 -26.51
N PHE A 83 5.01 -0.91 -25.82
CA PHE A 83 5.63 0.38 -25.52
C PHE A 83 6.81 0.22 -24.54
N TYR A 84 6.61 -0.54 -23.48
CA TYR A 84 7.62 -0.76 -22.44
C TYR A 84 8.78 -1.66 -22.88
N PHE A 85 8.53 -2.64 -23.77
CA PHE A 85 9.62 -3.42 -24.38
C PHE A 85 10.55 -2.55 -25.25
N ASN A 86 9.99 -1.53 -25.92
CA ASN A 86 10.78 -0.59 -26.72
C ASN A 86 11.42 0.53 -25.89
N ASN A 87 10.94 0.78 -24.66
CA ASN A 87 11.43 1.82 -23.76
C ASN A 87 11.67 1.29 -22.34
N PRO A 88 12.65 0.38 -22.15
CA PRO A 88 12.86 -0.30 -20.86
C PRO A 88 13.26 0.64 -19.71
N SER A 89 13.77 1.84 -20.00
CA SER A 89 14.10 2.85 -18.99
C SER A 89 12.89 3.52 -18.33
N GLN A 90 11.69 3.31 -18.86
CA GLN A 90 10.45 3.94 -18.37
C GLN A 90 9.62 3.01 -17.46
N ILE A 91 10.11 1.80 -17.19
CA ILE A 91 9.49 0.79 -16.32
C ILE A 91 9.58 1.20 -14.84
#